data_AF-A0A8A6WN57-F1
#
_entry.id   AF-A0A8A6WN57-F1
#
_cell.length_a   1.000
_cell.length_b   1.000
_cell.length_c   1.000
_cell.angle_alpha   90.00
_cell.angle_beta   90.00
_cell.angle_gamma   90.00
#
_symmetry.space_group_name_H-M   'P 1'
#
loop_
_entity.id
_entity.type
_entity.pdbx_description
1 polymer ?
#
loop_
_entity_poly.entity_id
_entity_poly.type
_entity_poly.pdbx_seq_one_letter_code
_entity_poly.pdbx_strand_id
1 'polypeptide(L)'
;MQKLRTNVAQRKMMRSLLPNHAKGYKYRGITISSGHLGWQIHNLVYQNTLQKWDVVILQGNSTETISQKESTRQNFIESATKMADMAHQAGSKVVYFMTWAKRAQPEDIQKLADAYVSIAQKTGGYVAPVGLAFEKARKAHPEINLYYHDGVHPSIAGTYLAACVFFATLYNQSPVGGALPVDTDMTPATAKALQQIAWETVSEFQKSS
;
A
#
# COMPACT_ATOMS: atom_id res chain seq x y z
N MET A 1 -2.51 6.89 17.19
CA MET A 1 -2.27 6.83 15.74
C MET A 1 -2.35 5.39 15.25
N GLN A 2 -3.52 5.00 14.77
CA GLN A 2 -4.03 3.67 14.47
C GLN A 2 -4.24 3.60 12.97
N LYS A 3 -3.55 2.72 12.26
CA LYS A 3 -3.54 2.71 10.79
C LYS A 3 -3.88 1.32 10.26
N LEU A 4 -4.67 1.27 9.19
CA LEU A 4 -5.23 0.04 8.59
C LEU A 4 -4.27 -0.56 7.54
N ARG A 5 -4.45 -1.85 7.19
CA ARG A 5 -3.74 -2.75 6.22
C ARG A 5 -2.21 -2.95 6.24
N THR A 6 -1.82 -4.23 6.20
CA THR A 6 -1.28 -4.96 5.02
C THR A 6 -1.09 -6.46 5.36
N ASN A 7 -0.79 -7.34 4.38
CA ASN A 7 -0.55 -8.81 4.54
C ASN A 7 0.26 -9.10 5.83
N VAL A 8 0.01 -10.20 6.55
CA VAL A 8 0.74 -10.56 7.80
C VAL A 8 2.24 -10.31 7.70
N ALA A 9 2.86 -10.61 6.55
CA ALA A 9 4.27 -10.31 6.27
C ALA A 9 4.56 -8.80 6.19
N GLN A 10 3.83 -8.05 5.36
CA GLN A 10 3.94 -6.58 5.26
C GLN A 10 3.73 -5.90 6.62
N ARG A 11 2.80 -6.39 7.43
CA ARG A 11 2.57 -5.92 8.80
C ARG A 11 3.77 -6.19 9.70
N LYS A 12 4.32 -7.41 9.71
CA LYS A 12 5.51 -7.75 10.51
C LYS A 12 6.66 -6.80 10.15
N MET A 13 6.84 -6.52 8.86
CA MET A 13 7.88 -5.62 8.36
C MET A 13 7.62 -4.16 8.74
N MET A 14 6.39 -3.65 8.62
CA MET A 14 6.09 -2.29 9.07
C MET A 14 6.30 -2.13 10.59
N ARG A 15 6.03 -3.19 11.38
CA ARG A 15 6.30 -3.16 12.83
C ARG A 15 7.78 -3.09 13.17
N SER A 16 8.66 -3.69 12.36
CA SER A 16 10.10 -3.62 12.60
C SER A 16 10.64 -2.19 12.41
N LEU A 17 9.97 -1.37 11.58
CA LEU A 17 10.31 0.03 11.35
C LEU A 17 9.84 0.97 12.48
N LEU A 18 8.95 0.52 13.38
CA LEU A 18 8.39 1.36 14.44
C LEU A 18 9.14 1.19 15.78
N PRO A 19 9.27 2.26 16.58
CA PRO A 19 9.82 2.17 17.93
C PRO A 19 9.14 1.08 18.77
N ASN A 20 9.92 0.36 19.58
CA ASN A 20 9.43 -0.72 20.45
C ASN A 20 8.58 -1.78 19.71
N HIS A 21 8.87 -2.07 18.44
CA HIS A 21 8.13 -3.03 17.61
C HIS A 21 6.61 -2.75 17.54
N ALA A 22 6.25 -1.46 17.54
CA ALA A 22 4.88 -0.98 17.55
C ALA A 22 4.07 -1.40 18.80
N LYS A 23 4.69 -1.49 19.98
CA LYS A 23 3.97 -1.68 21.24
C LYS A 23 2.91 -0.58 21.42
N GLY A 24 1.67 -0.97 21.69
CA GLY A 24 0.52 -0.05 21.82
C GLY A 24 -0.24 0.24 20.51
N TYR A 25 0.24 -0.24 19.36
CA TYR A 25 -0.46 -0.10 18.09
C TYR A 25 -1.46 -1.24 17.88
N LYS A 26 -2.69 -0.90 17.48
CA LYS A 26 -3.71 -1.85 17.03
C LYS A 26 -3.82 -1.80 15.50
N TYR A 27 -4.00 -2.96 14.88
CA TYR A 27 -4.16 -3.13 13.45
C TYR A 27 -5.19 -4.24 13.20
N ARG A 28 -5.90 -4.17 12.08
CA ARG A 28 -6.73 -5.27 11.55
C ARG A 28 -6.55 -5.35 10.05
N GLY A 29 -6.22 -6.54 9.57
CA GLY A 29 -6.18 -6.86 8.14
C GLY A 29 -7.38 -7.73 7.78
N ILE A 30 -8.07 -7.39 6.70
CA ILE A 30 -9.16 -8.18 6.13
C ILE A 30 -8.90 -8.25 4.62
N THR A 31 -8.69 -9.45 4.13
CA THR A 31 -8.37 -9.72 2.72
C THR A 31 -9.18 -10.90 2.24
N ILE A 32 -9.77 -10.77 1.07
CA ILE A 32 -10.43 -11.88 0.36
C ILE A 32 -9.57 -12.13 -0.87
N SER A 33 -9.09 -13.38 -1.05
CA SER A 33 -8.30 -13.74 -2.23
C SER A 33 -9.11 -13.44 -3.49
N SER A 34 -8.49 -12.82 -4.49
CA SER A 34 -9.15 -12.30 -5.71
C SER A 34 -10.25 -11.25 -5.50
N GLY A 35 -10.52 -10.82 -4.26
CA GLY A 35 -11.64 -9.96 -3.94
C GLY A 35 -11.53 -8.56 -4.53
N HIS A 36 -12.67 -8.04 -4.97
CA HIS A 36 -12.86 -6.65 -5.37
C HIS A 36 -13.00 -5.75 -4.14
N LEU A 37 -12.68 -4.45 -4.28
CA LEU A 37 -12.76 -3.51 -3.15
C LEU A 37 -14.16 -3.50 -2.51
N GLY A 38 -15.21 -3.51 -3.33
CA GLY A 38 -16.61 -3.45 -2.87
C GLY A 38 -17.01 -4.59 -1.93
N TRP A 39 -16.36 -5.74 -2.01
CA TRP A 39 -16.65 -6.88 -1.13
C TRP A 39 -16.26 -6.62 0.33
N GLN A 40 -15.50 -5.55 0.60
CA GLN A 40 -15.08 -5.14 1.94
C GLN A 40 -16.01 -4.12 2.61
N ILE A 41 -17.07 -3.66 1.94
CA ILE A 41 -17.98 -2.64 2.49
C ILE A 41 -18.57 -3.08 3.84
N HIS A 42 -19.17 -4.28 3.89
CA HIS A 42 -19.75 -4.80 5.14
C HIS A 42 -18.70 -5.05 6.23
N ASN A 43 -17.48 -5.43 5.83
CA ASN A 43 -16.37 -5.58 6.77
C ASN A 43 -15.99 -4.24 7.40
N LEU A 44 -15.91 -3.15 6.64
CA LEU A 44 -15.61 -1.82 7.17
C LEU A 44 -16.72 -1.35 8.12
N VAL A 45 -17.99 -1.53 7.75
CA VAL A 45 -19.14 -1.22 8.61
C VAL A 45 -19.00 -1.94 9.95
N TYR A 46 -18.77 -3.26 9.92
CA TYR A 46 -18.59 -4.05 11.14
C TYR A 46 -17.34 -3.63 11.94
N GLN A 47 -16.21 -3.36 11.30
CA GLN A 47 -15.01 -2.93 12.03
C GLN A 47 -15.17 -1.58 12.73
N ASN A 48 -15.98 -0.67 12.17
CA ASN A 48 -16.26 0.63 12.77
C ASN A 48 -17.14 0.52 14.03
N THR A 49 -17.88 -0.59 14.23
CA THR A 49 -18.63 -0.83 15.48
C THR A 49 -17.74 -1.35 16.60
N LEU A 50 -16.64 -2.04 16.26
CA LEU A 50 -15.75 -2.65 17.24
C LEU A 50 -14.78 -1.64 17.86
N GLN A 51 -14.29 -0.68 17.06
CA GLN A 51 -13.42 0.40 17.53
C GLN A 51 -13.32 1.53 16.51
N LYS A 52 -12.85 2.69 16.98
CA LYS A 52 -12.41 3.78 16.11
C LYS A 52 -11.06 3.44 15.47
N TRP A 53 -10.81 4.00 14.29
CA TRP A 53 -9.56 3.88 13.54
C TRP A 53 -9.04 5.27 13.20
N ASP A 54 -7.73 5.53 13.28
CA ASP A 54 -7.18 6.83 12.87
C ASP A 54 -6.95 6.89 11.34
N VAL A 55 -6.67 5.75 10.70
CA VAL A 55 -6.47 5.63 9.25
C VAL A 55 -7.07 4.33 8.72
N VAL A 56 -7.81 4.41 7.62
CA VAL A 56 -8.33 3.31 6.81
C VAL A 56 -7.53 3.25 5.49
N ILE A 57 -6.89 2.12 5.21
CA ILE A 57 -6.14 1.84 3.98
C ILE A 57 -6.99 1.02 3.02
N LEU A 58 -7.25 1.55 1.84
CA LEU A 58 -8.07 0.90 0.82
C LEU A 58 -7.20 0.40 -0.33
N GLN A 59 -7.41 -0.84 -0.75
CA GLN A 59 -6.81 -1.41 -1.97
C GLN A 59 -7.80 -2.35 -2.63
N GLY A 60 -8.03 -2.11 -3.92
CA GLY A 60 -8.80 -2.99 -4.79
C GLY A 60 -7.94 -4.11 -5.34
N ASN A 61 -8.53 -5.00 -6.12
CA ASN A 61 -7.78 -6.05 -6.81
C ASN A 61 -6.62 -5.44 -7.64
N SER A 62 -5.52 -6.19 -7.84
CA SER A 62 -4.24 -5.70 -8.40
C SER A 62 -4.39 -4.86 -9.68
N THR A 63 -5.38 -5.19 -10.52
CA THR A 63 -5.67 -4.49 -11.78
C THR A 63 -7.10 -3.98 -11.86
N GLU A 64 -7.82 -3.86 -10.73
CA GLU A 64 -9.23 -3.47 -10.71
C GLU A 64 -9.44 -2.09 -11.35
N THR A 65 -8.55 -1.15 -11.00
CA THR A 65 -8.58 0.24 -11.42
C THR A 65 -8.29 0.44 -12.91
N ILE A 66 -7.60 -0.52 -13.53
CA ILE A 66 -7.21 -0.51 -14.95
C ILE A 66 -7.79 -1.70 -15.72
N SER A 67 -8.78 -2.39 -15.15
CA SER A 67 -9.45 -3.54 -15.77
C SER A 67 -9.96 -3.15 -17.15
N GLN A 68 -9.94 -4.05 -18.13
CA GLN A 68 -10.51 -3.76 -19.46
C GLN A 68 -12.02 -3.52 -19.43
N LYS A 69 -12.71 -4.09 -18.43
CA LYS A 69 -14.16 -3.94 -18.25
C LYS A 69 -14.47 -2.62 -17.53
N GLU A 70 -15.19 -1.72 -18.20
CA GLU A 70 -15.65 -0.44 -17.62
C GLU A 70 -16.43 -0.66 -16.32
N SER A 71 -17.33 -1.64 -16.28
CA SER A 71 -18.10 -1.96 -15.07
C SER A 71 -17.22 -2.31 -13.86
N THR A 72 -16.06 -2.93 -14.08
CA THR A 72 -15.10 -3.22 -12.99
C THR A 72 -14.45 -1.93 -12.48
N ARG A 73 -14.09 -1.01 -13.38
CA ARG A 73 -13.52 0.29 -13.02
C ARG A 73 -14.53 1.14 -12.25
N GLN A 74 -15.78 1.20 -12.72
CA GLN A 74 -16.86 1.93 -12.02
C GLN A 74 -17.17 1.33 -10.66
N ASN A 75 -17.27 0.00 -10.55
CA ASN A 75 -17.48 -0.66 -9.26
C ASN A 75 -16.38 -0.31 -8.24
N PHE A 76 -15.12 -0.20 -8.68
CA PHE A 76 -14.03 0.27 -7.81
C PHE A 76 -14.27 1.72 -7.35
N ILE A 77 -14.57 2.64 -8.26
CA ILE A 77 -14.77 4.06 -7.96
C ILE A 77 -15.94 4.25 -6.98
N GLU A 78 -17.08 3.61 -7.25
CA GLU A 78 -18.27 3.67 -6.39
C GLU A 78 -17.97 3.10 -4.99
N SER A 79 -17.32 1.93 -4.94
CA SER A 79 -16.96 1.28 -3.67
C SER A 79 -15.96 2.12 -2.88
N ALA A 80 -14.93 2.65 -3.54
CA ALA A 80 -13.92 3.49 -2.92
C ALA A 80 -14.51 4.79 -2.38
N THR A 81 -15.44 5.42 -3.13
CA THR A 81 -16.14 6.63 -2.70
C THR A 81 -16.97 6.34 -1.44
N LYS A 82 -17.82 5.31 -1.49
CA LYS A 82 -18.65 4.91 -0.35
C LYS A 82 -17.81 4.54 0.88
N MET A 83 -16.72 3.79 0.69
CA MET A 83 -15.84 3.39 1.79
C MET A 83 -15.06 4.55 2.39
N ALA A 84 -14.66 5.53 1.57
CA ALA A 84 -14.00 6.74 2.05
C ALA A 84 -14.97 7.59 2.87
N ASP A 85 -16.21 7.79 2.40
CA ASP A 85 -17.24 8.53 3.14
C ASP A 85 -17.50 7.89 4.51
N MET A 86 -17.67 6.56 4.57
CA MET A 86 -17.85 5.84 5.83
C MET A 86 -16.65 6.01 6.77
N ALA A 87 -15.42 6.01 6.24
CA ALA A 87 -14.21 6.21 7.03
C ALA A 87 -14.12 7.64 7.57
N HIS A 88 -14.40 8.65 6.74
CA HIS A 88 -14.38 10.06 7.13
C HIS A 88 -15.45 10.38 8.17
N GLN A 89 -16.67 9.86 8.01
CA GLN A 89 -17.75 9.99 9.01
C GLN A 89 -17.39 9.34 10.35
N ALA A 90 -16.58 8.28 10.34
CA ALA A 90 -16.05 7.65 11.55
C ALA A 90 -14.83 8.39 12.14
N GLY A 91 -14.37 9.47 11.51
CA GLY A 91 -13.21 10.27 11.94
C GLY A 91 -11.85 9.71 11.50
N SER A 92 -11.83 8.72 10.60
CA SER A 92 -10.60 8.12 10.07
C SER A 92 -10.10 8.86 8.83
N LYS A 93 -8.79 8.99 8.65
CA LYS A 93 -8.20 9.38 7.36
C LYS A 93 -8.19 8.20 6.39
N VAL A 94 -8.28 8.46 5.09
CA VAL A 94 -8.19 7.42 4.07
C VAL A 94 -6.84 7.44 3.38
N VAL A 95 -6.22 6.27 3.19
CA VAL A 95 -5.00 6.11 2.39
C VAL A 95 -5.24 5.01 1.36
N TYR A 96 -5.05 5.32 0.09
CA TYR A 96 -5.14 4.35 -0.98
C TYR A 96 -3.79 3.66 -1.17
N PHE A 97 -3.79 2.33 -1.11
CA PHE A 97 -2.64 1.53 -1.45
C PHE A 97 -2.60 1.31 -2.96
N MET A 98 -1.81 2.14 -3.63
CA MET A 98 -1.56 2.06 -5.06
C MET A 98 -0.71 0.83 -5.38
N THR A 99 -1.32 -0.14 -6.06
CA THR A 99 -0.69 -1.41 -6.43
C THR A 99 0.40 -1.24 -7.49
N TRP A 100 1.18 -2.30 -7.71
CA TRP A 100 2.24 -2.35 -8.71
C TRP A 100 1.78 -2.99 -10.02
N ALA A 101 2.47 -2.64 -11.10
CA ALA A 101 2.33 -3.31 -12.38
C ALA A 101 2.91 -4.73 -12.34
N LYS A 102 2.34 -5.64 -13.15
CA LYS A 102 2.89 -6.99 -13.34
C LYS A 102 4.28 -6.88 -13.97
N ARG A 103 5.18 -7.82 -13.66
CA ARG A 103 6.55 -7.80 -14.19
C ARG A 103 6.58 -7.73 -15.73
N ALA A 104 5.65 -8.42 -16.39
CA ALA A 104 5.55 -8.49 -17.84
C ALA A 104 4.87 -7.28 -18.50
N GLN A 105 4.23 -6.40 -17.73
CA GLN A 105 3.48 -5.23 -18.22
C GLN A 105 3.85 -3.98 -17.41
N PRO A 106 5.15 -3.60 -17.34
CA PRO A 106 5.60 -2.48 -16.52
C PRO A 106 4.95 -1.15 -16.90
N GLU A 107 4.51 -0.97 -18.15
CA GLU A 107 3.85 0.22 -18.69
C GLU A 107 2.49 0.53 -18.05
N ASP A 108 1.84 -0.45 -17.40
CA ASP A 108 0.57 -0.23 -16.72
C ASP A 108 0.70 0.60 -15.43
N ILE A 109 1.92 0.85 -14.96
CA ILE A 109 2.14 1.61 -13.72
C ILE A 109 1.60 3.03 -13.78
N GLN A 110 1.70 3.71 -14.93
CA GLN A 110 1.18 5.08 -15.05
C GLN A 110 -0.35 5.09 -14.93
N LYS A 111 -1.03 4.13 -15.58
CA LYS A 111 -2.50 4.00 -15.49
C LYS A 111 -2.95 3.69 -14.06
N LEU A 112 -2.20 2.85 -13.34
CA LEU A 112 -2.45 2.57 -11.93
C LEU A 112 -2.28 3.84 -11.10
N ALA A 113 -1.19 4.59 -11.30
CA ALA A 113 -0.91 5.82 -10.58
C ALA A 113 -2.02 6.86 -10.78
N ASP A 114 -2.40 7.12 -12.04
CA ASP A 114 -3.44 8.09 -12.39
C ASP A 114 -4.77 7.73 -11.73
N ALA A 115 -5.16 6.45 -11.78
CA ALA A 115 -6.43 5.99 -11.20
C ALA A 115 -6.45 6.14 -9.67
N TYR A 116 -5.34 5.84 -8.99
CA TYR A 116 -5.24 5.97 -7.54
C TYR A 116 -5.13 7.43 -7.08
N VAL A 117 -4.44 8.30 -7.82
CA VAL A 117 -4.43 9.75 -7.59
C VAL A 117 -5.84 10.32 -7.75
N SER A 118 -6.51 9.97 -8.85
CA SER A 118 -7.86 10.46 -9.15
C SER A 118 -8.86 10.12 -8.04
N ILE A 119 -8.88 8.87 -7.56
CA ILE A 119 -9.80 8.48 -6.48
C ILE A 119 -9.44 9.12 -5.13
N ALA A 120 -8.15 9.30 -4.84
CA ALA A 120 -7.70 9.97 -3.63
C ALA A 120 -8.15 11.45 -3.61
N GLN A 121 -7.95 12.16 -4.72
CA GLN A 121 -8.42 13.54 -4.88
C GLN A 121 -9.95 13.63 -4.77
N LYS A 122 -10.68 12.72 -5.44
CA LYS A 122 -12.15 12.68 -5.42
C LYS A 122 -12.73 12.51 -4.02
N THR A 123 -12.04 11.77 -3.15
CA THR A 123 -12.57 11.36 -1.84
C THR A 123 -11.93 12.09 -0.66
N GLY A 124 -10.89 12.91 -0.87
CA GLY A 124 -10.13 13.53 0.21
C GLY A 124 -9.17 12.56 0.93
N GLY A 125 -8.64 11.57 0.21
CA GLY A 125 -7.68 10.60 0.72
C GLY A 125 -6.23 10.93 0.34
N TYR A 126 -5.31 10.13 0.89
CA TYR A 126 -3.89 10.12 0.52
C TYR A 126 -3.57 8.88 -0.32
N VAL A 127 -2.40 8.83 -0.95
CA VAL A 127 -1.92 7.64 -1.67
C VAL A 127 -0.60 7.16 -1.05
N ALA A 128 -0.49 5.85 -0.84
CA ALA A 128 0.78 5.16 -0.61
C ALA A 128 1.29 4.62 -1.97
N PRO A 129 2.28 5.28 -2.61
CA PRO A 129 2.67 5.05 -4.00
C PRO A 129 3.56 3.80 -4.19
N VAL A 130 3.10 2.62 -3.73
CA VAL A 130 3.90 1.39 -3.75
C VAL A 130 4.28 0.98 -5.17
N GLY A 131 3.36 1.07 -6.13
CA GLY A 131 3.64 0.77 -7.52
C GLY A 131 4.79 1.57 -8.14
N LEU A 132 4.86 2.88 -7.86
CA LEU A 132 5.93 3.74 -8.36
C LEU A 132 7.27 3.40 -7.70
N ALA A 133 7.24 2.98 -6.42
CA ALA A 133 8.44 2.50 -5.74
C ALA A 133 8.93 1.18 -6.37
N PHE A 134 8.03 0.28 -6.73
CA PHE A 134 8.38 -0.96 -7.47
C PHE A 134 9.04 -0.64 -8.80
N GLU A 135 8.46 0.27 -9.58
CA GLU A 135 9.03 0.68 -10.86
C GLU A 135 10.43 1.30 -10.69
N LYS A 136 10.57 2.22 -9.73
CA LYS A 136 11.85 2.88 -9.43
C LYS A 136 12.92 1.87 -9.00
N ALA A 137 12.61 0.97 -8.07
CA ALA A 137 13.53 -0.07 -7.65
C ALA A 137 13.90 -1.02 -8.79
N ARG A 138 12.97 -1.40 -9.66
CA ARG A 138 13.27 -2.27 -10.81
C ARG A 138 14.25 -1.61 -11.80
N LYS A 139 14.18 -0.28 -11.95
CA LYS A 139 15.09 0.50 -12.81
C LYS A 139 16.47 0.71 -12.17
N ALA A 140 16.50 1.07 -10.88
CA ALA A 140 17.72 1.40 -10.16
C ALA A 140 18.50 0.17 -9.65
N HIS A 141 17.78 -0.89 -9.32
CA HIS A 141 18.29 -2.10 -8.68
C HIS A 141 17.71 -3.37 -9.33
N PRO A 142 18.01 -3.63 -10.62
CA PRO A 142 17.46 -4.80 -11.34
C PRO A 142 17.86 -6.14 -10.71
N GLU A 143 18.93 -6.18 -9.91
CA GLU A 143 19.38 -7.33 -9.14
C GLU A 143 18.43 -7.71 -7.99
N ILE A 144 17.62 -6.77 -7.50
CA ILE A 144 16.67 -7.01 -6.40
C ILE A 144 15.36 -7.53 -6.99
N ASN A 145 15.13 -8.84 -6.86
CA ASN A 145 13.87 -9.43 -7.31
C ASN A 145 12.69 -9.02 -6.41
N LEU A 146 11.80 -8.15 -6.91
CA LEU A 146 10.59 -7.70 -6.21
C LEU A 146 9.36 -8.59 -6.37
N TYR A 147 9.40 -9.60 -7.24
CA TYR A 147 8.23 -10.42 -7.57
C TYR A 147 8.45 -11.88 -7.20
N TYR A 148 7.36 -12.56 -6.88
CA TYR A 148 7.35 -14.01 -6.79
C TYR A 148 7.46 -14.63 -8.19
N HIS A 149 7.54 -15.97 -8.27
CA HIS A 149 7.78 -16.67 -9.54
C HIS A 149 6.69 -16.41 -10.60
N ASP A 150 5.47 -16.04 -10.17
CA ASP A 150 4.36 -15.70 -11.05
C ASP A 150 4.46 -14.31 -11.70
N GLY A 151 5.42 -13.47 -11.29
CA GLY A 151 5.58 -12.11 -11.81
C GLY A 151 4.45 -11.13 -11.46
N VAL A 152 3.56 -11.51 -10.54
CA VAL A 152 2.39 -10.73 -10.11
C VAL A 152 2.46 -10.43 -8.62
N HIS A 153 2.67 -11.44 -7.78
CA HIS A 153 2.73 -11.27 -6.34
C HIS A 153 4.10 -10.73 -5.91
N PRO A 154 4.19 -10.00 -4.79
CA PRO A 154 5.46 -9.45 -4.34
C PRO A 154 6.30 -10.55 -3.70
N SER A 155 7.61 -10.50 -3.92
CA SER A 155 8.59 -11.28 -3.16
C SER A 155 8.70 -10.75 -1.72
N ILE A 156 9.60 -11.32 -0.92
CA ILE A 156 9.99 -10.75 0.38
C ILE A 156 10.54 -9.32 0.23
N ALA A 157 11.37 -9.07 -0.78
CA ALA A 157 11.89 -7.74 -1.09
C ALA A 157 10.78 -6.77 -1.51
N GLY A 158 9.85 -7.20 -2.38
CA GLY A 158 8.69 -6.38 -2.77
C GLY A 158 7.76 -6.08 -1.58
N THR A 159 7.57 -7.06 -0.70
CA THR A 159 6.79 -6.91 0.55
C THR A 159 7.43 -5.90 1.48
N TYR A 160 8.75 -5.94 1.63
CA TYR A 160 9.50 -4.99 2.45
C TYR A 160 9.49 -3.57 1.88
N LEU A 161 9.64 -3.43 0.56
CA LEU A 161 9.54 -2.15 -0.12
C LEU A 161 8.16 -1.51 0.12
N ALA A 162 7.08 -2.30 -0.04
CA ALA A 162 5.73 -1.83 0.26
C ALA A 162 5.60 -1.36 1.73
N ALA A 163 6.14 -2.12 2.69
CA ALA A 163 6.13 -1.73 4.09
C ALA A 163 6.90 -0.42 4.36
N CYS A 164 8.03 -0.20 3.69
CA CYS A 164 8.80 1.05 3.78
C CYS A 164 8.01 2.24 3.20
N VAL A 165 7.32 2.05 2.07
CA VAL A 165 6.44 3.08 1.48
C VAL A 165 5.30 3.41 2.43
N PHE A 166 4.64 2.41 3.02
CA PHE A 166 3.61 2.67 4.04
C PHE A 166 4.17 3.44 5.23
N PHE A 167 5.33 3.04 5.76
CA PHE A 167 5.96 3.75 6.86
C PHE A 167 6.17 5.23 6.51
N ALA A 168 6.78 5.50 5.35
CA ALA A 168 7.02 6.86 4.87
C ALA A 168 5.72 7.66 4.67
N THR A 169 4.73 7.12 3.96
CA THR A 169 3.44 7.78 3.72
C THR A 169 2.70 8.08 5.02
N LEU A 170 2.70 7.12 5.94
CA LEU A 170 1.89 7.19 7.13
C LEU A 170 2.52 8.10 8.19
N TYR A 171 3.83 8.01 8.40
CA TYR A 171 4.53 8.71 9.48
C TYR A 171 5.27 9.95 9.01
N ASN A 172 5.36 10.18 7.70
CA ASN A 172 6.14 11.26 7.11
C ASN A 172 7.60 11.26 7.62
N GLN A 173 8.18 10.06 7.70
CA GLN A 173 9.52 9.81 8.21
C GLN A 173 10.27 8.88 7.26
N SER A 174 11.58 9.07 7.17
CA SER A 174 12.41 8.18 6.36
C SER A 174 12.48 6.78 7.00
N PRO A 175 12.24 5.69 6.23
CA PRO A 175 12.48 4.34 6.69
C PRO A 175 13.97 3.96 6.68
N VAL A 176 14.87 4.84 6.19
CA VAL A 176 16.31 4.59 6.11
C VAL A 176 16.90 4.41 7.50
N GLY A 177 17.66 3.33 7.68
CA GLY A 177 18.21 2.94 8.99
C GLY A 177 17.21 2.19 9.87
N GLY A 178 16.01 1.91 9.38
CA GLY A 178 15.04 1.04 10.02
C GLY A 178 15.49 -0.42 10.07
N ALA A 179 14.82 -1.21 10.91
CA ALA A 179 15.21 -2.60 11.13
C ALA A 179 15.02 -3.49 9.89
N LEU A 180 15.86 -4.51 9.81
CA LEU A 180 15.75 -5.57 8.81
C LEU A 180 14.49 -6.41 9.03
N PRO A 181 13.92 -6.98 7.95
CA PRO A 181 12.89 -7.98 8.08
C PRO A 181 13.45 -9.23 8.77
N VAL A 182 12.80 -9.62 9.88
CA VAL A 182 13.14 -10.81 10.67
C VAL A 182 12.78 -12.08 9.88
N ASP A 183 13.54 -13.16 10.06
CA ASP A 183 13.34 -14.47 9.42
C ASP A 183 13.45 -14.42 7.88
N THR A 184 14.37 -13.60 7.36
CA THR A 184 14.65 -13.51 5.92
C THR A 184 16.15 -13.40 5.67
N ASP A 185 16.59 -13.81 4.47
CA ASP A 185 17.97 -13.69 4.02
C ASP A 185 18.28 -12.30 3.41
N MET A 186 17.46 -11.28 3.70
CA MET A 186 17.66 -9.94 3.16
C MET A 186 18.90 -9.29 3.76
N THR A 187 19.86 -8.94 2.89
CA THR A 187 21.08 -8.26 3.31
C THR A 187 20.81 -6.83 3.78
N PRO A 188 21.66 -6.27 4.66
CA PRO A 188 21.59 -4.85 5.02
C PRO A 188 21.66 -3.89 3.83
N ALA A 189 22.46 -4.24 2.81
CA ALA A 189 22.59 -3.44 1.60
C ALA A 189 21.26 -3.41 0.79
N THR A 190 20.65 -4.58 0.59
CA THR A 190 19.34 -4.70 -0.07
C THR A 190 18.26 -3.92 0.69
N ALA A 191 18.20 -4.07 2.01
CA ALA A 191 17.22 -3.36 2.82
C ALA A 191 17.41 -1.83 2.74
N LYS A 192 18.65 -1.35 2.84
CA LYS A 192 18.97 0.08 2.71
C LYS A 192 18.58 0.64 1.35
N ALA A 193 18.85 -0.09 0.26
CA ALA A 193 18.44 0.31 -1.07
C ALA A 193 16.90 0.46 -1.16
N LEU A 194 16.15 -0.53 -0.67
CA LEU A 194 14.68 -0.49 -0.67
C LEU A 194 14.10 0.63 0.20
N GLN A 195 14.71 0.89 1.37
CA GLN A 195 14.35 2.02 2.24
C GLN A 195 14.55 3.36 1.53
N GLN A 196 15.69 3.52 0.84
CA GLN A 196 16.02 4.73 0.10
C GLN A 196 15.03 4.95 -1.06
N ILE A 197 14.76 3.92 -1.87
CA ILE A 197 13.75 3.99 -2.93
C ILE A 197 12.38 4.39 -2.37
N ALA A 198 11.94 3.77 -1.27
CA ALA A 198 10.67 4.12 -0.66
C ALA A 198 10.61 5.59 -0.23
N TRP A 199 11.69 6.09 0.39
CA TRP A 199 11.76 7.48 0.85
C TRP A 199 11.71 8.47 -0.31
N GLU A 200 12.52 8.24 -1.34
CA GLU A 200 12.56 9.08 -2.54
C GLU A 200 11.22 9.11 -3.24
N THR A 201 10.62 7.93 -3.48
CA THR A 201 9.31 7.84 -4.14
C THR A 201 8.24 8.60 -3.36
N VAL A 202 8.14 8.43 -2.04
CA VAL A 202 7.12 9.16 -1.24
C VAL A 202 7.40 10.66 -1.22
N SER A 203 8.66 11.07 -1.07
CA SER A 203 9.05 12.48 -1.03
C SER A 203 8.79 13.21 -2.35
N GLU A 204 9.05 12.56 -3.48
CA GLU A 204 8.74 13.10 -4.81
C GLU A 204 7.25 13.15 -5.04
N PHE A 205 6.53 12.06 -4.73
CA PHE A 205 5.08 11.97 -4.92
C PHE A 205 4.34 13.05 -4.13
N GLN A 206 4.76 13.37 -2.91
CA GLN A 206 4.18 14.44 -2.10
C GLN A 206 4.43 15.85 -2.65
N LYS A 207 5.51 16.06 -3.41
CA LYS A 207 5.83 17.36 -4.03
C LYS A 207 5.04 17.61 -5.32
N SER A 208 4.62 16.54 -5.98
CA SER A 208 3.91 16.59 -7.26
C SER A 208 2.40 16.42 -7.16
N SER A 209 1.87 16.15 -5.96
CA SER A 209 0.45 15.87 -5.69
C SER A 209 -0.29 17.04 -5.06
#